data_AF-A0A820HT04-F1
#
_entry.id   AF-A0A820HT04-F1
#
_cell.length_a   1.000
_cell.length_b   1.000
_cell.length_c   1.000
_cell.angle_alpha   90.00
_cell.angle_beta   90.00
_cell.angle_gamma   90.00
#
_symmetry.space_group_name_H-M   'P 1'
#
loop_
_entity.id
_entity.type
_entity.pdbx_description
1 polymer ?
#
loop_
_entity_poly.entity_id
_entity_poly.type
_entity_poly.pdbx_seq_one_letter_code
_entity_poly.pdbx_strand_id
1 'polypeptide(L)'
;TRRPLVKALIKNDVCSFLLHNLRAVADDRGLGQEVALQIHQILAIIGRHDKRLPLKARLFKTIGSTIGLLRVYSYNAKICPVILTLLKIYAKNAITASAICRAQGLQPLLRLALTLDRRHAKLQKSSITVVRYLTQT
;
A
#
# COMPACT_ATOMS: atom_id res chain seq x y z
N THR A 1 -13.89 -19.50 2.98
CA THR A 1 -13.01 -20.35 3.80
C THR A 1 -11.67 -19.74 4.24
N ARG A 2 -11.17 -18.60 3.71
CA ARG A 2 -9.85 -18.03 4.09
C ARG A 2 -9.74 -17.28 5.44
N ARG A 3 -10.85 -17.04 6.14
CA ARG A 3 -10.88 -16.21 7.36
C ARG A 3 -10.04 -16.75 8.54
N PRO A 4 -9.98 -18.07 8.81
CA PRO A 4 -9.18 -18.61 9.92
C PRO A 4 -7.68 -18.38 9.71
N LEU A 5 -7.18 -18.62 8.49
CA LEU A 5 -5.77 -18.42 8.15
C LEU A 5 -5.37 -16.96 8.30
N VAL A 6 -6.14 -16.01 7.76
CA VAL A 6 -5.83 -14.57 7.89
C VAL A 6 -5.80 -14.15 9.36
N LYS A 7 -6.73 -14.64 10.19
CA LYS A 7 -6.72 -14.39 11.63
C LYS A 7 -5.45 -14.94 12.29
N ALA A 8 -5.02 -16.15 11.94
CA ALA A 8 -3.80 -16.74 12.46
C ALA A 8 -2.55 -15.93 12.06
N LEU A 9 -2.47 -15.47 10.81
CA LEU A 9 -1.36 -14.63 10.33
C LEU A 9 -1.31 -13.29 11.09
N ILE A 10 -2.46 -12.66 11.34
CA ILE A 10 -2.52 -11.42 12.12
C ILE A 10 -2.13 -11.66 13.58
N LYS A 11 -2.61 -12.77 14.18
CA LYS A 11 -2.31 -13.15 15.57
C LYS A 11 -0.82 -13.36 15.79
N ASN A 12 -0.11 -13.94 14.81
CA ASN A 12 1.33 -14.19 14.86
C ASN A 12 2.17 -13.02 14.30
N ASP A 13 1.57 -11.83 14.18
CA ASP A 13 2.21 -10.59 13.75
C ASP A 13 3.00 -10.65 12.42
N VAL A 14 2.52 -11.47 11.49
CA VAL A 14 3.13 -11.65 10.16
C VAL A 14 3.23 -10.33 9.40
N CYS A 15 2.30 -9.38 9.61
CA CYS A 15 2.40 -8.04 9.02
C CYS A 15 3.69 -7.32 9.42
N SER A 16 4.09 -7.34 10.70
CA SER A 16 5.32 -6.67 11.16
C SER A 16 6.56 -7.36 10.59
N PHE A 17 6.58 -8.70 10.56
CA PHE A 17 7.65 -9.46 9.93
C PHE A 17 7.83 -9.10 8.45
N LEU A 18 6.73 -9.05 7.70
CA LEU A 18 6.74 -8.68 6.29
C LEU A 18 7.20 -7.22 6.08
N LEU A 19 6.75 -6.30 6.92
CA LEU A 19 7.17 -4.90 6.85
C LEU A 19 8.65 -4.70 7.20
N HIS A 20 9.18 -5.46 8.16
CA HIS A 20 10.60 -5.48 8.48
C HIS A 20 11.44 -5.94 7.27
N ASN A 21 11.04 -7.05 6.63
CA ASN A 21 11.71 -7.51 5.41
C ASN A 21 11.56 -6.51 4.26
N LEU A 22 10.41 -5.87 4.13
CA LEU A 22 10.21 -4.83 3.12
C LEU A 22 11.12 -3.62 3.36
N ARG A 23 11.38 -3.27 4.62
CA ARG A 23 12.35 -2.24 4.96
C ARG A 23 13.77 -2.67 4.57
N ALA A 24 14.14 -3.93 4.82
CA ALA A 24 15.43 -4.46 4.42
C ALA A 24 15.60 -4.46 2.88
N VAL A 25 14.54 -4.75 2.11
CA VAL A 25 14.53 -4.57 0.64
C VAL A 25 14.80 -3.11 0.26
N ALA A 26 14.13 -2.16 0.92
CA ALA A 26 14.26 -0.74 0.62
C ALA A 26 15.65 -0.19 0.97
N ASP A 27 16.34 -0.78 1.94
CA ASP A 27 17.70 -0.47 2.34
C ASP A 27 18.76 -1.23 1.51
N ASP A 28 18.34 -1.87 0.39
CA ASP A 28 19.17 -2.65 -0.54
C ASP A 28 20.02 -3.75 0.11
N ARG A 29 19.52 -4.34 1.20
CA ARG A 29 20.21 -5.39 1.97
C ARG A 29 20.09 -6.78 1.33
N GLY A 30 20.06 -6.85 0.00
CA GLY A 30 20.10 -8.11 -0.76
C GLY A 30 18.75 -8.80 -1.02
N LEU A 31 17.61 -8.14 -0.83
CA LEU A 31 16.29 -8.66 -1.21
C LEU A 31 15.80 -7.98 -2.49
N GLY A 32 15.54 -8.75 -3.56
CA GLY A 32 15.19 -8.22 -4.88
C GLY A 32 13.80 -7.57 -4.98
N GLN A 33 13.57 -6.79 -6.05
CA GLN A 33 12.29 -6.09 -6.29
C GLN A 33 11.08 -7.04 -6.32
N GLU A 34 11.26 -8.27 -6.80
CA GLU A 34 10.19 -9.28 -6.85
C GLU A 34 9.71 -9.66 -5.44
N VAL A 35 10.62 -9.80 -4.48
CA VAL A 35 10.29 -10.06 -3.07
C VAL A 35 9.48 -8.90 -2.51
N ALA A 36 9.87 -7.66 -2.83
CA ALA A 36 9.10 -6.47 -2.45
C ALA A 36 7.65 -6.55 -2.95
N LEU A 37 7.46 -6.95 -4.21
CA LEU A 37 6.13 -7.08 -4.82
C LEU A 37 5.29 -8.16 -4.16
N GLN A 38 5.88 -9.34 -3.91
CA GLN A 38 5.20 -10.45 -3.22
C GLN A 38 4.80 -10.05 -1.80
N ILE A 39 5.66 -9.35 -1.06
CA ILE A 39 5.34 -8.81 0.26
C ILE A 39 4.13 -7.85 0.19
N HIS A 40 4.11 -6.91 -0.77
CA HIS A 40 2.98 -6.00 -0.95
C HIS A 40 1.68 -6.74 -1.28
N GLN A 41 1.73 -7.80 -2.09
CA GLN A 41 0.56 -8.63 -2.41
C GLN A 41 0.00 -9.31 -1.16
N ILE A 42 0.87 -9.91 -0.33
CA ILE A 42 0.46 -10.56 0.91
C ILE A 42 -0.13 -9.53 1.89
N LEU A 43 0.54 -8.39 2.06
CA LEU A 43 0.05 -7.29 2.90
C LEU A 43 -1.30 -6.75 2.42
N ALA A 44 -1.55 -6.67 1.12
CA ALA A 44 -2.84 -6.22 0.59
C ALA A 44 -4.00 -7.19 0.89
N ILE A 45 -3.70 -8.47 1.08
CA ILE A 45 -4.66 -9.50 1.46
C ILE A 45 -4.93 -9.44 2.97
N ILE A 46 -3.87 -9.49 3.79
CA ILE A 46 -3.97 -9.53 5.26
C ILE A 46 -4.46 -8.18 5.81
N GLY A 47 -3.96 -7.08 5.25
CA GLY A 47 -4.17 -5.71 5.71
C GLY A 47 -5.61 -5.22 5.67
N ARG A 48 -6.48 -5.87 4.89
CA ARG A 48 -7.92 -5.58 4.92
C ARG A 48 -8.57 -5.97 6.26
N HIS A 49 -7.91 -6.83 7.01
CA HIS A 49 -8.37 -7.38 8.29
C HIS A 49 -7.52 -6.93 9.48
N ASP A 50 -6.28 -6.47 9.25
CA ASP A 50 -5.41 -5.91 10.31
C ASP A 50 -5.58 -4.39 10.44
N LYS A 51 -6.38 -3.96 11.41
CA LYS A 51 -6.61 -2.54 11.72
C LYS A 51 -5.33 -1.79 12.12
N ARG A 52 -4.29 -2.49 12.60
CA ARG A 52 -3.03 -1.89 13.04
C ARG A 52 -2.03 -1.75 11.90
N LEU A 53 -2.30 -2.32 10.72
CA LEU A 53 -1.36 -2.29 9.60
C LEU A 53 -0.90 -0.88 9.21
N PRO A 54 -1.76 0.16 9.12
CA PRO A 54 -1.31 1.52 8.81
C PRO A 54 -0.25 2.03 9.78
N LEU A 55 -0.47 1.80 11.07
CA LEU A 55 0.47 2.20 12.13
C LEU A 55 1.79 1.44 11.99
N LYS A 56 1.74 0.12 11.77
CA LYS A 56 2.92 -0.71 11.55
C LYS A 56 3.72 -0.23 10.34
N ALA A 57 3.08 0.00 9.21
CA ALA A 57 3.74 0.49 7.99
C ALA A 57 4.45 1.83 8.20
N ARG A 58 3.88 2.71 9.02
CA ARG A 58 4.54 3.96 9.44
C ARG A 58 5.75 3.70 10.33
N LEU A 59 5.62 2.85 11.36
CA LEU A 59 6.71 2.54 12.29
C LEU A 59 7.90 1.88 11.59
N PHE A 60 7.64 0.96 10.66
CA PHE A 60 8.66 0.31 9.84
C PHE A 60 9.14 1.17 8.66
N LYS A 61 8.64 2.41 8.51
CA LYS A 61 9.03 3.36 7.45
C LYS A 61 8.92 2.80 6.02
N THR A 62 7.89 1.99 5.74
CA THR A 62 7.71 1.32 4.44
C THR A 62 6.71 2.01 3.51
N ILE A 63 5.99 3.03 3.99
CA ILE A 63 5.02 3.80 3.18
C ILE A 63 5.69 4.37 1.92
N GLY A 64 6.92 4.86 2.05
CA GLY A 64 7.71 5.37 0.92
C GLY A 64 7.97 4.31 -0.15
N SER A 65 8.28 3.08 0.25
CA SER A 65 8.48 1.94 -0.67
C SER A 65 7.20 1.61 -1.45
N THR A 66 6.05 1.65 -0.77
CA THR A 66 4.74 1.47 -1.43
C THR A 66 4.45 2.57 -2.47
N ILE A 67 4.77 3.83 -2.15
CA ILE A 67 4.66 4.94 -3.12
C ILE A 67 5.64 4.81 -4.27
N GLY A 68 6.86 4.34 -4.00
CA GLY A 68 7.86 4.05 -5.03
C GLY A 68 7.31 3.07 -6.09
N LEU A 69 6.67 1.99 -5.64
CA LEU A 69 6.03 1.04 -6.55
C LEU A 69 4.86 1.64 -7.33
N LEU A 70 4.09 2.56 -6.73
CA LEU A 70 3.04 3.27 -7.47
C LEU A 70 3.63 4.05 -8.65
N ARG A 71 4.75 4.75 -8.43
CA ARG A 71 5.42 5.54 -9.48
C ARG A 71 5.94 4.66 -10.62
N VAL A 72 6.58 3.53 -10.29
CA VAL A 72 7.14 2.60 -11.29
C VAL A 72 6.05 1.85 -12.04
N TYR A 73 5.01 1.39 -11.34
CA TYR A 73 4.01 0.46 -11.87
C TYR A 73 2.61 1.09 -11.99
N SER A 74 2.53 2.39 -12.26
CA SER A 74 1.28 3.17 -12.30
C SER A 74 0.20 2.56 -13.21
N TYR A 75 0.59 2.00 -14.36
CA TYR A 75 -0.32 1.42 -15.36
C TYR A 75 -0.29 -0.12 -15.39
N ASN A 76 0.47 -0.76 -14.51
CA ASN A 76 0.56 -2.21 -14.47
C ASN A 76 -0.74 -2.79 -13.88
N ALA A 77 -1.51 -3.51 -14.69
CA ALA A 77 -2.81 -4.07 -14.32
C ALA A 77 -2.76 -5.08 -13.16
N LYS A 78 -1.60 -5.68 -12.87
CA LYS A 78 -1.42 -6.63 -11.76
C LYS A 78 -0.95 -5.94 -10.48
N ILE A 79 -0.04 -4.97 -10.58
CA ILE A 79 0.63 -4.35 -9.43
C ILE A 79 -0.15 -3.13 -8.92
N CYS A 80 -0.60 -2.23 -9.80
CA CYS A 80 -1.29 -1.01 -9.41
C CYS A 80 -2.51 -1.26 -8.47
N PRO A 81 -3.39 -2.25 -8.72
CA PRO A 81 -4.51 -2.54 -7.79
C PRO A 81 -4.05 -2.94 -6.38
N VAL A 82 -2.93 -3.65 -6.27
CA VAL A 82 -2.35 -4.08 -4.98
C VAL A 82 -1.86 -2.87 -4.21
N ILE A 83 -1.12 -1.98 -4.88
CA ILE A 83 -0.59 -0.76 -4.28
C ILE A 83 -1.72 0.18 -3.86
N LEU A 84 -2.72 0.43 -4.72
CA LEU A 84 -3.88 1.24 -4.37
C LEU A 84 -4.70 0.64 -3.21
N THR A 85 -4.76 -0.70 -3.10
CA THR A 85 -5.39 -1.36 -1.94
C THR A 85 -4.68 -1.00 -0.65
N LEU A 86 -3.34 -1.08 -0.62
CA LEU A 86 -2.55 -0.73 0.55
C LEU A 86 -2.63 0.75 0.90
N LEU A 87 -2.51 1.64 -0.09
CA LEU A 87 -2.65 3.08 0.13
C LEU A 87 -4.03 3.44 0.67
N LYS A 88 -5.09 2.75 0.22
CA LYS A 88 -6.43 2.90 0.79
C LYS A 88 -6.52 2.42 2.23
N ILE A 89 -5.77 1.39 2.62
CA ILE A 89 -5.70 0.95 4.02
C ILE A 89 -4.96 2.00 4.86
N TYR A 90 -3.82 2.48 4.36
CA TYR A 90 -2.97 3.45 5.04
C TYR A 90 -3.63 4.83 5.19
N ALA A 91 -4.35 5.31 4.18
CA ALA A 91 -4.89 6.67 4.18
C ALA A 91 -6.12 6.85 5.09
N LYS A 92 -6.69 5.80 5.69
CA LYS A 92 -7.89 5.91 6.53
C LYS A 92 -7.71 6.71 7.83
N ASN A 93 -6.48 6.96 8.26
CA ASN A 93 -6.16 7.75 9.44
C ASN A 93 -5.30 8.95 9.02
N ALA A 94 -5.57 10.12 9.59
CA ALA A 94 -4.90 11.37 9.23
C ALA A 94 -3.36 11.33 9.39
N ILE A 95 -2.84 10.65 10.41
CA ILE A 95 -1.40 10.55 10.66
C ILE A 95 -0.70 9.80 9.52
N THR A 96 -1.28 8.69 9.06
CA THR A 96 -0.72 7.86 8.00
C THR A 96 -1.01 8.42 6.62
N ALA A 97 -2.12 9.14 6.43
CA ALA A 97 -2.38 9.94 5.24
C ALA A 97 -1.35 11.09 5.09
N SER A 98 -1.05 11.83 6.16
CA SER A 98 0.04 12.82 6.16
C SER A 98 1.40 12.18 5.82
N ALA A 99 1.67 10.96 6.31
CA ALA A 99 2.88 10.23 5.93
C ALA A 99 2.93 9.87 4.42
N ILE A 100 1.79 9.56 3.80
CA ILE A 100 1.70 9.37 2.34
C ILE A 100 2.02 10.67 1.60
N CYS A 101 1.46 11.80 2.05
CA CYS A 101 1.73 13.11 1.44
C CYS A 101 3.22 13.47 1.55
N ARG A 102 3.83 13.29 2.73
CA ARG A 102 5.28 13.49 2.94
C ARG A 102 6.15 12.57 2.08
N ALA A 103 5.68 11.37 1.76
CA ALA A 103 6.33 10.46 0.82
C ALA A 103 6.11 10.83 -0.66
N GLN A 104 5.57 12.02 -0.95
CA GLN A 104 5.23 12.52 -2.29
C GLN A 104 4.19 11.64 -3.00
N GLY A 105 3.26 11.05 -2.24
CA GLY A 105 2.23 10.16 -2.77
C GLY A 105 1.06 10.86 -3.46
N LEU A 106 0.81 12.14 -3.17
CA LEU A 106 -0.37 12.86 -3.68
C LEU A 106 -0.35 13.00 -5.21
N GLN A 107 0.79 13.44 -5.77
CA GLN A 107 0.92 13.69 -7.21
C GLN A 107 0.68 12.43 -8.08
N PRO A 108 1.29 11.25 -7.84
CA PRO A 108 1.01 10.06 -8.64
C PRO A 108 -0.44 9.57 -8.48
N LEU A 109 -1.05 9.75 -7.31
CA LEU A 109 -2.46 9.41 -7.09
C LEU A 109 -3.41 10.32 -7.86
N LEU A 110 -3.15 11.64 -7.85
CA LEU A 110 -3.90 12.60 -8.66
C LEU A 110 -3.77 12.31 -10.15
N ARG A 111 -2.56 12.00 -10.63
CA ARG A 111 -2.35 11.60 -12.02
C ARG A 111 -3.23 10.40 -12.37
N LEU A 112 -3.21 9.33 -11.58
CA LEU A 112 -4.06 8.16 -11.83
C LEU A 112 -5.56 8.48 -11.76
N ALA A 113 -5.99 9.37 -10.87
CA ALA A 113 -7.39 9.80 -10.79
C ALA A 113 -7.85 10.55 -12.05
N LEU A 114 -6.97 11.35 -12.65
CA LEU A 114 -7.28 12.20 -13.80
C LEU A 114 -7.05 11.52 -15.15
N THR A 115 -6.04 10.64 -15.27
CA THR A 115 -5.63 10.09 -16.57
C THR A 115 -6.26 8.74 -16.90
N LEU A 116 -6.79 8.01 -15.90
CA LEU A 116 -7.43 6.72 -16.17
C LEU A 116 -8.83 6.93 -16.77
N ASP A 117 -9.17 6.14 -17.77
CA ASP A 117 -10.43 6.20 -18.50
C ASP A 117 -11.47 5.20 -17.96
N ARG A 118 -12.64 5.16 -18.62
CA ARG A 118 -13.74 4.24 -18.24
C ARG A 118 -13.33 2.76 -18.28
N ARG A 119 -12.35 2.37 -19.12
CA ARG A 119 -11.83 0.99 -19.19
C ARG A 119 -11.16 0.58 -17.88
N HIS A 120 -10.64 1.54 -17.13
CA HIS A 120 -9.96 1.34 -15.85
C HIS A 120 -10.74 1.94 -14.66
N ALA A 121 -12.08 2.04 -14.77
CA ALA A 121 -12.93 2.72 -13.79
C ALA A 121 -12.73 2.24 -12.34
N LYS A 122 -12.43 0.94 -12.13
CA LYS A 122 -12.15 0.40 -10.77
C LYS A 122 -10.86 0.96 -10.16
N LEU A 123 -9.81 1.10 -10.98
CA LEU A 123 -8.53 1.68 -10.57
C LEU A 123 -8.68 3.18 -10.35
N GLN A 124 -9.35 3.88 -11.28
CA GLN A 124 -9.64 5.30 -11.14
C GLN A 124 -10.46 5.60 -9.88
N LYS A 125 -11.52 4.83 -9.62
CA LYS A 125 -12.30 4.99 -8.39
C LYS A 125 -11.46 4.73 -7.14
N SER A 126 -10.53 3.78 -7.21
CA SER A 126 -9.63 3.47 -6.10
C SER A 126 -8.64 4.61 -5.86
N SER A 127 -8.02 5.19 -6.90
CA SER A 127 -7.13 6.35 -6.74
C SER A 127 -7.88 7.58 -6.22
N ILE A 128 -9.06 7.89 -6.75
CA ILE A 128 -9.93 8.97 -6.24
C ILE A 128 -10.25 8.76 -4.76
N THR A 129 -10.55 7.53 -4.35
CA THR A 129 -10.83 7.21 -2.94
C THR A 129 -9.63 7.52 -2.05
N VAL A 130 -8.42 7.16 -2.49
CA VAL A 130 -7.19 7.48 -1.74
C VAL A 130 -6.96 8.99 -1.70
N VAL A 131 -7.07 9.70 -2.84
CA VAL A 131 -6.93 11.16 -2.89
C VAL A 131 -7.89 11.84 -1.91
N ARG A 132 -9.16 11.42 -1.89
CA ARG A 132 -10.15 11.94 -0.95
C ARG A 132 -9.72 11.77 0.51
N TYR A 133 -9.12 10.64 0.87
CA TYR A 133 -8.61 10.45 2.22
C TYR A 133 -7.41 11.36 2.54
N LEU A 134 -6.59 11.69 1.54
CA LEU A 134 -5.44 12.58 1.70
C LEU A 134 -5.82 14.06 1.79
N THR A 135 -6.99 14.46 1.29
CA THR A 135 -7.49 15.84 1.34
C THR A 135 -8.43 16.12 2.52
N GLN A 136 -8.76 15.10 3.30
CA GLN A 136 -9.63 15.19 4.49
C GLN A 136 -8.83 15.29 5.80
N THR A 137 -7.50 15.37 5.71
CA THR A 137 -6.57 15.50 6.85
C THR A 137 -6.26 16.93 7.17
#